data_AF-A0A379AEP1-F1
#
_entry.id   AF-A0A379AEP1-F1
#
_cell.length_a   1.000
_cell.length_b   1.000
_cell.length_c   1.000
_cell.angle_alpha   90.00
_cell.angle_beta   90.00
_cell.angle_gamma   90.00
#
_symmetry.space_group_name_H-M   'P 1'
#
loop_
_entity.id
_entity.type
_entity.pdbx_description
1 polymer ?
#
loop_
_entity_poly.entity_id
_entity_poly.type
_entity_poly.pdbx_seq_one_letter_code
_entity_poly.pdbx_strand_id
1 'polypeptide(L)'
;MEKAKALFAPTRQYYERIEPIAELFSDLDGSIDAREDDYEKKAADPKFTGFHRLEKALFADNSTKGMADYAEQLNKDGERFAGAHQANLAFPPAKVVGGAAGLIEEVASSKISGGRRSLQPD
;
A
#
# COMPACT_ATOMS: atom_id res chain seq x y z
N MET A 1 18.18 0.89 8.84
CA MET A 1 17.77 0.12 7.66
C MET A 1 17.18 -1.23 8.05
N GLU A 2 17.92 -2.10 8.75
CA GLU A 2 17.41 -3.42 9.19
C GLU A 2 16.07 -3.38 9.92
N LYS A 3 15.91 -2.45 10.89
CA LYS A 3 14.64 -2.27 11.58
C LYS A 3 13.48 -1.90 10.62
N ALA A 4 13.74 -1.08 9.61
CA ALA A 4 12.73 -0.70 8.63
C ALA A 4 12.34 -1.89 7.73
N LYS A 5 13.33 -2.67 7.27
CA LYS A 5 13.09 -3.92 6.53
C LYS A 5 12.27 -4.91 7.36
N ALA A 6 12.63 -5.11 8.62
CA ALA A 6 11.93 -6.02 9.53
C ALA A 6 10.48 -5.58 9.82
N LEU A 7 10.21 -4.28 9.85
CA LEU A 7 8.88 -3.74 10.10
C LEU A 7 8.01 -3.62 8.84
N PHE A 8 8.59 -3.68 7.64
CA PHE A 8 7.87 -3.45 6.39
C PHE A 8 6.68 -4.39 6.22
N ALA A 9 6.91 -5.71 6.24
CA ALA A 9 5.84 -6.69 6.06
C ALA A 9 4.81 -6.69 7.22
N PRO A 10 5.20 -6.70 8.51
CA PRO A 10 4.23 -6.61 9.61
C PRO A 10 3.35 -5.36 9.57
N THR A 11 3.90 -4.21 9.15
CA THR A 11 3.13 -2.96 9.05
C THR A 11 2.08 -3.05 7.93
N ARG A 12 2.48 -3.56 6.75
CA ARG A 12 1.56 -3.70 5.61
C ARG A 12 0.40 -4.66 5.87
N GLN A 13 0.59 -5.69 6.68
CA GLN A 13 -0.47 -6.65 7.01
C GLN A 13 -1.75 -6.00 7.55
N TYR A 14 -1.65 -4.87 8.25
CA TYR A 14 -2.82 -4.15 8.73
C TYR A 14 -3.58 -3.47 7.60
N TYR A 15 -2.87 -2.88 6.64
CA TYR A 15 -3.45 -2.23 5.47
C TYR A 15 -4.08 -3.24 4.51
N GLU A 16 -3.38 -4.34 4.23
CA GLU A 16 -3.86 -5.41 3.33
C GLU A 16 -5.15 -6.08 3.85
N ARG A 17 -5.39 -6.10 5.16
CA ARG A 17 -6.64 -6.65 5.73
C ARG A 17 -7.86 -5.77 5.46
N ILE A 18 -7.65 -4.49 5.20
CA ILE A 18 -8.71 -3.49 5.01
C ILE A 18 -8.70 -2.88 3.61
N GLU A 19 -7.82 -3.35 2.73
CA GLU A 19 -7.69 -2.99 1.31
C GLU A 19 -9.04 -2.84 0.57
N PRO A 20 -10.03 -3.74 0.64
CA PRO A 20 -11.28 -3.57 -0.12
C PRO A 20 -12.11 -2.38 0.34
N ILE A 21 -11.89 -1.94 1.57
CA ILE A 21 -12.48 -0.71 2.08
C ILE A 21 -11.57 0.47 1.74
N ALA A 22 -10.25 0.26 1.74
CA ALA A 22 -9.27 1.27 1.36
C ALA A 22 -9.40 1.73 -0.09
N GLU A 23 -9.65 0.80 -1.02
CA GLU A 23 -9.91 1.06 -2.44
C GLU A 23 -11.11 1.98 -2.69
N LEU A 24 -12.05 2.10 -1.75
CA LEU A 24 -13.13 3.09 -1.82
C LEU A 24 -12.62 4.53 -1.76
N PHE A 25 -11.36 4.72 -1.33
CA PHE A 25 -10.64 5.98 -1.27
C PHE A 25 -9.49 5.98 -2.28
N SER A 26 -9.80 5.80 -3.57
CA SER A 26 -8.82 5.60 -4.67
C SER A 26 -7.59 6.51 -4.64
N ASP A 27 -7.76 7.80 -4.35
CA ASP A 27 -6.63 8.74 -4.28
C ASP A 27 -5.69 8.45 -3.09
N LEU A 28 -6.27 8.08 -1.95
CA LEU A 28 -5.53 7.78 -0.72
C LEU A 28 -4.90 6.39 -0.79
N ASP A 29 -5.61 5.42 -1.35
CA ASP A 29 -5.09 4.10 -1.66
C ASP A 29 -3.90 4.19 -2.63
N GLY A 30 -4.04 4.92 -3.73
CA GLY A 30 -2.94 5.15 -4.66
C GLY A 30 -1.72 5.85 -4.02
N SER A 31 -1.92 6.76 -3.07
CA SER A 31 -0.81 7.41 -2.35
C SER A 31 -0.08 6.45 -1.39
N ILE A 32 -0.81 5.49 -0.81
CA ILE A 32 -0.31 4.55 0.20
C ILE A 32 0.30 3.29 -0.43
N ASP A 33 -0.34 2.70 -1.44
CA ASP A 33 -0.04 1.34 -1.88
C ASP A 33 0.05 1.11 -3.40
N ALA A 34 0.10 2.18 -4.22
CA ALA A 34 0.37 2.01 -5.64
C ALA A 34 1.75 1.41 -5.92
N ARG A 35 1.84 0.58 -6.95
CA ARG A 35 3.06 -0.05 -7.44
C ARG A 35 3.70 0.80 -8.52
N GLU A 36 5.00 0.61 -8.73
CA GLU A 36 5.68 1.37 -9.79
C GLU A 36 5.08 1.11 -11.18
N ASP A 37 4.59 -0.11 -11.45
CA ASP A 37 3.99 -0.45 -12.75
C ASP A 37 2.63 0.22 -13.00
N ASP A 38 2.04 0.88 -11.99
CA ASP A 38 0.81 1.69 -12.13
C ASP A 38 1.10 3.07 -12.76
N TYR A 39 2.38 3.42 -12.92
CA TYR A 39 2.81 4.71 -13.49
C TYR A 39 3.58 4.53 -14.80
N GLU A 40 3.30 5.39 -15.78
CA GLU A 40 4.02 5.39 -17.07
C GLU A 40 5.53 5.55 -16.90
N LYS A 41 5.96 6.37 -15.93
CA LYS A 41 7.38 6.62 -15.63
C LYS A 41 7.97 5.67 -14.58
N LYS A 42 7.20 4.68 -14.13
CA LYS A 42 7.61 3.70 -13.12
C LYS A 42 8.20 4.35 -11.86
N ALA A 43 9.31 3.82 -11.35
CA ALA A 43 10.02 4.36 -10.19
C ALA A 43 10.49 5.82 -10.32
N ALA A 44 10.50 6.38 -11.54
CA ALA A 44 10.86 7.78 -11.79
C ALA A 44 9.65 8.73 -11.78
N ASP A 45 8.43 8.20 -11.65
CA ASP A 45 7.24 9.03 -11.51
C ASP A 45 7.26 9.77 -10.16
N PRO A 46 7.11 11.11 -10.13
CA PRO A 46 7.04 11.85 -8.87
C PRO A 46 5.83 11.47 -8.01
N LYS A 47 4.79 10.87 -8.59
CA LYS A 47 3.61 10.39 -7.88
C LYS A 47 3.79 8.99 -7.29
N PHE A 48 4.90 8.30 -7.59
CA PHE A 48 5.20 7.00 -6.98
C PHE A 48 5.67 7.22 -5.53
N THR A 49 4.74 7.07 -4.59
CA THR A 49 4.91 7.30 -3.15
C THR A 49 4.61 6.03 -2.34
N GLY A 50 4.38 6.19 -1.03
CA GLY A 50 3.82 5.12 -0.21
C GLY A 50 4.76 3.96 0.08
N PHE A 51 4.16 2.81 0.41
CA PHE A 51 4.88 1.62 0.84
C PHE A 51 5.82 1.10 -0.24
N HIS A 52 5.38 0.96 -1.49
CA HIS A 52 6.22 0.37 -2.54
C HIS A 52 7.38 1.27 -2.96
N ARG A 53 7.25 2.60 -2.83
CA ARG A 53 8.39 3.51 -3.00
C ARG A 53 9.47 3.24 -1.95
N LEU A 54 9.07 3.09 -0.69
CA LEU A 54 9.97 2.78 0.41
C LEU A 54 10.50 1.34 0.33
N GLU A 55 9.71 0.40 -0.17
CA GLU A 55 10.12 -0.99 -0.42
C GLU A 55 11.28 -1.04 -1.40
N LYS A 56 11.12 -0.39 -2.56
CA LYS A 56 12.18 -0.32 -3.57
C LYS A 56 13.46 0.26 -2.97
N ALA A 57 13.35 1.37 -2.21
CA ALA A 57 14.50 1.99 -1.57
C ALA A 57 15.20 1.04 -0.57
N LEU A 58 14.41 0.35 0.27
CA LEU A 58 14.94 -0.54 1.31
C LEU A 58 15.54 -1.83 0.73
N PHE A 59 14.84 -2.50 -0.17
CA PHE A 59 15.17 -3.87 -0.61
C PHE A 59 15.93 -3.92 -1.93
N ALA A 60 15.58 -3.09 -2.90
CA ALA A 60 16.28 -3.07 -4.19
C ALA A 60 17.49 -2.13 -4.14
N ASP A 61 17.30 -0.89 -3.70
CA ASP A 61 18.36 0.13 -3.71
C ASP A 61 19.26 0.07 -2.47
N ASN A 62 18.87 -0.69 -1.44
CA ASN A 62 19.55 -0.81 -0.15
C ASN A 62 19.96 0.55 0.46
N SER A 63 19.05 1.52 0.41
CA SER A 63 19.31 2.91 0.80
C SER A 63 18.08 3.56 1.43
N THR A 64 18.31 4.53 2.32
CA THR A 64 17.27 5.42 2.85
C THR A 64 17.48 6.87 2.45
N LYS A 65 18.44 7.15 1.55
CA LYS A 65 18.78 8.51 1.13
C LYS A 65 17.60 9.13 0.38
N GLY A 66 17.15 10.30 0.84
CA GLY A 66 16.04 11.02 0.23
C GLY A 66 14.65 10.42 0.49
N MET A 67 14.52 9.46 1.41
CA MET A 67 13.24 8.80 1.70
C MET A 67 12.47 9.42 2.88
N ALA A 68 13.00 10.46 3.53
CA ALA A 68 12.37 11.08 4.70
C ALA A 68 10.99 11.65 4.37
N ASP A 69 10.88 12.43 3.29
CA ASP A 69 9.62 13.06 2.89
C ASP A 69 8.56 12.02 2.49
N TYR A 70 8.97 10.94 1.81
CA TYR A 70 8.08 9.82 1.46
C TYR A 70 7.59 9.06 2.70
N ALA A 71 8.45 8.88 3.71
CA ALA A 71 8.06 8.24 4.97
C ALA A 71 7.10 9.12 5.78
N GLU A 72 7.33 10.44 5.80
CA GLU A 72 6.43 11.40 6.44
C GLU A 72 5.08 11.47 5.74
N GLN A 73 5.07 11.49 4.40
CA GLN A 73 3.85 11.44 3.61
C GLN A 73 3.05 10.17 3.90
N LEU A 74 3.68 8.99 3.87
CA LEU A 74 3.02 7.72 4.18
C LEU A 74 2.39 7.73 5.58
N ASN A 75 3.07 8.30 6.58
CA ASN A 75 2.50 8.41 7.92
C ASN A 75 1.27 9.31 7.94
N LYS A 76 1.32 10.48 7.29
CA LYS A 76 0.18 11.41 7.19
C LYS A 76 -0.99 10.79 6.45
N ASP A 77 -0.73 10.03 5.38
CA ASP A 77 -1.77 9.34 4.63
C ASP A 77 -2.43 8.25 5.48
N GLY A 78 -1.65 7.51 6.28
CA GLY A 78 -2.18 6.55 7.26
C GLY A 78 -3.06 7.21 8.33
N GLU A 79 -2.68 8.37 8.85
CA GLU A 79 -3.48 9.15 9.80
C GLU A 79 -4.78 9.67 9.15
N ARG A 80 -4.70 10.17 7.90
CA ARG A 80 -5.86 10.61 7.13
C ARG A 80 -6.83 9.45 6.88
N PHE A 81 -6.30 8.28 6.57
CA PHE A 81 -7.07 7.06 6.36
C PHE A 81 -7.83 6.66 7.63
N ALA A 82 -7.13 6.61 8.77
CA ALA A 82 -7.73 6.34 10.07
C ALA A 82 -8.84 7.37 10.42
N GLY A 83 -8.61 8.65 10.15
CA GLY A 83 -9.60 9.71 10.37
C GLY A 83 -10.84 9.59 9.47
N ALA A 84 -10.65 9.27 8.18
CA ALA A 84 -11.76 9.05 7.25
C ALA A 84 -12.65 7.88 7.70
N HIS A 85 -12.06 6.81 8.22
CA HIS A 85 -12.81 5.69 8.81
C HIS A 85 -13.62 6.09 10.05
N GLN A 86 -13.07 6.93 10.93
CA GLN A 86 -13.74 7.36 12.16
C GLN A 86 -14.91 8.32 11.91
N ALA A 87 -14.91 9.04 10.79
CA ALA A 87 -15.95 10.00 10.43
C ALA A 87 -17.32 9.36 10.10
N ASN A 88 -17.52 8.06 10.40
CA ASN A 88 -18.77 7.34 10.22
C ASN A 88 -19.28 7.44 8.79
N LEU A 89 -18.37 7.33 7.81
CA LEU A 89 -18.73 7.07 6.42
C LEU A 89 -19.59 5.82 6.44
N ALA A 90 -20.90 6.01 6.27
CA ALA A 90 -21.87 4.93 6.25
C ALA A 90 -21.50 4.04 5.05
N PHE A 91 -20.74 2.98 5.31
CA PHE A 91 -20.43 2.00 4.29
C PHE A 91 -21.74 1.33 3.92
N PRO A 92 -22.26 1.53 2.69
CA PRO A 92 -23.46 0.83 2.29
C PRO A 92 -23.20 -0.68 2.46
N PRO A 93 -24.08 -1.46 3.09
CA PRO A 93 -23.85 -2.89 3.30
C PRO A 93 -23.49 -3.63 2.00
N ALA A 94 -24.05 -3.19 0.87
CA ALA A 94 -23.72 -3.69 -0.46
C ALA A 94 -22.25 -3.44 -0.88
N LYS A 95 -21.64 -2.32 -0.49
CA LYS A 95 -20.21 -2.02 -0.75
C LYS A 95 -19.29 -2.88 0.11
N VAL A 96 -19.67 -3.19 1.34
CA VAL A 96 -18.88 -4.06 2.24
C VAL A 96 -18.87 -5.51 1.72
N VAL A 97 -20.04 -6.04 1.35
CA VAL A 97 -20.16 -7.39 0.80
C VAL A 97 -19.52 -7.49 -0.59
N GLY A 98 -19.69 -6.46 -1.43
CA GLY A 98 -19.07 -6.39 -2.75
C GLY A 98 -17.54 -6.30 -2.68
N GLY A 99 -16.98 -5.49 -1.78
CA GLY A 99 -15.54 -5.37 -1.58
C GLY A 99 -14.91 -6.66 -1.08
N ALA A 100 -15.54 -7.38 -0.14
CA ALA A 100 -15.05 -8.67 0.34
C ALA A 100 -15.03 -9.75 -0.76
N ALA A 101 -16.04 -9.76 -1.65
CA ALA A 101 -16.07 -10.66 -2.80
C ALA A 101 -14.99 -10.29 -3.83
N GLY A 102 -14.82 -8.99 -4.12
CA GLY A 102 -13.76 -8.49 -5.00
C GLY A 102 -12.36 -8.87 -4.51
N LEU A 103 -12.11 -8.79 -3.19
CA LEU A 103 -10.84 -9.21 -2.59
C LEU A 103 -10.51 -10.68 -2.85
N ILE A 104 -11.49 -11.58 -2.69
CA ILE A 104 -11.27 -13.01 -2.91
C ILE A 104 -10.93 -13.25 -4.38
N GLU A 105 -11.61 -12.53 -5.28
CA GLU A 105 -11.40 -12.62 -6.72
C GLU A 105 -10.05 -12.01 -7.15
N GLU A 106 -9.61 -10.90 -6.56
CA GLU A 106 -8.31 -10.29 -6.81
C GLU A 106 -7.16 -11.13 -6.21
N VAL A 107 -7.32 -11.63 -4.98
CA VAL A 107 -6.36 -12.57 -4.38
C VAL A 107 -6.21 -13.79 -5.27
N ALA A 108 -7.32 -14.34 -5.77
CA ALA A 108 -7.32 -15.50 -6.65
C ALA A 108 -6.73 -15.21 -8.04
N SER A 109 -6.97 -14.03 -8.61
CA SER A 109 -6.59 -13.71 -9.99
C SER A 109 -5.21 -13.10 -10.15
N SER A 110 -4.76 -12.25 -9.22
CA SER A 110 -3.53 -11.46 -9.36
C SER A 110 -2.50 -11.74 -8.26
N LYS A 111 -2.93 -11.98 -7.01
CA LYS A 111 -1.99 -12.11 -5.88
C LYS A 111 -1.41 -13.52 -5.72
N ILE A 112 -2.14 -14.57 -6.06
CA ILE A 112 -1.63 -15.97 -6.07
C ILE A 112 -0.50 -16.17 -7.09
N SER A 113 -0.54 -15.46 -8.22
CA SER A 113 0.41 -15.57 -9.34
C SER A 113 1.76 -14.87 -9.10
N GLY A 114 2.00 -14.31 -7.91
CA GLY A 114 3.22 -13.58 -7.57
C GLY A 114 3.07 -12.06 -7.50
N GLY A 115 1.84 -11.52 -7.43
CA GLY A 115 1.58 -10.08 -7.22
C GLY A 115 2.12 -9.53 -5.89
N ARG A 116 2.44 -10.39 -4.92
CA ARG A 116 3.20 -10.05 -3.71
C ARG A 116 4.57 -10.73 -3.74
N ARG A 117 5.51 -10.19 -4.51
CA ARG A 117 6.93 -10.53 -4.32
C ARG A 117 7.43 -9.83 -3.07
N SER A 118 7.27 -10.46 -1.92
CA SER A 118 8.28 -10.29 -0.87
C SER A 118 9.58 -10.84 -1.47
N LEU A 119 10.50 -9.96 -1.85
CA LEU A 119 11.88 -10.37 -2.13
C LEU A 119 12.42 -10.99 -0.84
N GLN A 120 12.32 -12.32 -0.73
CA GLN A 120 13.13 -13.07 0.19
C GLN A 120 14.59 -12.84 -0.24
N PRO A 121 15.49 -12.45 0.67
CA PRO A 121 16.91 -12.54 0.38
C PRO A 121 17.29 -14.02 0.33
N ASP A 122 18.17 -14.36 -0.62
CA ASP A 122 18.90 -15.64 -0.63
C ASP A 122 19.66 -15.87 0.68
#